data_AF-A0A671KS09-F1
#
_entry.id   AF-A0A671KS09-F1
#
_cell.length_a   1.000
_cell.length_b   1.000
_cell.length_c   1.000
_cell.angle_alpha   90.00
_cell.angle_beta   90.00
_cell.angle_gamma   90.00
#
_symmetry.space_group_name_H-M   'P 1'
#
loop_
_entity.id
_entity.type
_entity.pdbx_description
1 polymer ?
#
loop_
_entity_poly.entity_id
_entity_poly.type
_entity_poly.pdbx_seq_one_letter_code
_entity_poly.pdbx_strand_id
1 'polypeptide(L)'
;MSSLIEGIYAKMEIVYVYTKKRSEFGRQCNFSDRPAELHVDILPDTSLAANFTVRDPCNVTVQCAKEMSEHEVRPRFESESRGVNHVEGGWPKDLNPEDMEATIRYRKKVEKDEHYQNTIMQIFFEDEDEEVMEESEEQPSAKTINVFRSRYNRSCDCYAYLLVKQCMTTLLFNPLSAYWDTRKGSQPVEMSTIEHSHRDPVYKVIWLQSKTGTDIFSASTDGQVLWWDIRKMSEPTERLILDPSKKGNLDNALGAVSLEFETTMPTKFMVGTEQGLVVSCNRKAKTPAEKIVCTYSGHHGPIYALQRNPLFPKNFLTVADWTARIWSEDIKESSIMWTKYHMAHLLDGCWSPVRPSVFFTVKMDGTLDVWDILFKQNDPTLSLKVCDEALYSIRVQDNGRFLGCSSQLGTTTLMEISAGLCTLQKNEKALVSEMFERETKREKILEARHREMRLKERSRSEQSREDEGKEADGEESAAELVARAEREFFDIMEAEKKKEEKERDTVKDVLLLE
;
A
#
# COMPACT_ATOMS: atom_id res chain seq x y z
N MET A 1 -12.75 10.70 -69.30
CA MET A 1 -12.02 9.61 -68.61
C MET A 1 -10.55 10.02 -68.53
N SER A 2 -10.16 10.65 -67.42
CA SER A 2 -8.81 11.03 -67.00
C SER A 2 -9.04 11.81 -65.71
N SER A 3 -8.40 11.61 -64.58
CA SER A 3 -7.40 10.65 -64.11
C SER A 3 -7.38 10.88 -62.60
N LEU A 4 -7.60 9.82 -61.81
CA LEU A 4 -7.27 9.81 -60.39
C LEU A 4 -5.75 10.00 -60.25
N ILE A 5 -5.32 11.03 -59.52
CA ILE A 5 -4.16 11.10 -58.62
C ILE A 5 -4.28 12.48 -57.93
N GLU A 6 -4.76 12.52 -56.70
CA GLU A 6 -4.46 13.63 -55.78
C GLU A 6 -3.57 13.05 -54.68
N GLY A 7 -2.27 13.31 -54.85
CA GLY A 7 -1.25 13.06 -53.86
C GLY A 7 -1.23 14.18 -52.81
N ILE A 8 -1.14 13.76 -51.56
CA ILE A 8 -0.41 14.35 -50.43
C ILE A 8 0.22 15.72 -50.76
N TYR A 9 -0.44 16.82 -50.37
CA TYR A 9 0.23 18.11 -50.20
C TYR A 9 0.75 18.19 -48.76
N ALA A 10 2.03 17.85 -48.60
CA ALA A 10 2.78 18.12 -47.38
C ALA A 10 2.85 19.64 -47.16
N LYS A 11 2.54 20.09 -45.93
CA LYS A 11 2.84 21.46 -45.48
C LYS A 11 4.35 21.67 -45.54
N MET A 12 4.82 22.41 -46.54
CA MET A 12 6.19 22.88 -46.64
C MET A 12 6.35 24.09 -45.72
N GLU A 13 6.87 23.89 -44.51
CA GLU A 13 7.43 24.99 -43.72
C GLU A 13 8.75 25.41 -44.37
N ILE A 14 8.76 26.58 -45.02
CA ILE A 14 9.97 27.15 -45.61
C ILE A 14 10.81 27.72 -44.47
N VAL A 15 11.70 26.90 -43.91
CA VAL A 15 12.72 27.36 -42.95
C VAL A 15 13.94 27.82 -43.75
N TYR A 16 14.09 29.13 -43.91
CA TYR A 16 15.30 29.70 -44.51
C TYR A 16 16.38 29.87 -43.42
N VAL A 17 17.36 28.98 -43.41
CA VAL A 17 18.46 29.03 -42.43
C VAL A 17 19.58 29.93 -42.97
N TYR A 18 19.73 31.12 -42.38
CA TYR A 18 20.90 31.97 -42.65
C TYR A 18 22.14 31.41 -41.94
N THR A 19 23.09 30.91 -42.72
CA THR A 19 24.40 30.50 -42.21
C THR A 19 25.45 31.54 -42.59
N LYS A 20 26.17 32.08 -41.60
CA LYS A 20 27.26 33.04 -41.80
C LYS A 20 28.55 32.46 -41.23
N LYS A 21 29.67 32.57 -41.96
CA LYS A 21 30.97 32.07 -41.49
C LYS A 21 31.44 32.88 -40.29
N ARG A 22 32.01 32.20 -39.28
CA ARG A 22 32.50 32.84 -38.04
C ARG A 22 33.60 33.89 -38.29
N SER A 23 34.39 33.75 -39.36
CA SER A 23 35.38 34.74 -39.80
C SER A 23 34.78 36.08 -40.26
N GLU A 24 33.47 36.13 -40.51
CA GLU A 24 32.74 37.31 -40.97
C GLU A 24 31.93 37.98 -39.86
N PHE A 25 31.97 37.43 -38.64
CA PHE A 25 31.42 38.09 -37.46
C PHE A 25 32.39 39.20 -37.01
N GLY A 26 31.87 40.41 -36.83
CA GLY A 26 32.66 41.58 -36.42
C GLY A 26 33.19 42.46 -37.57
N ARG A 27 32.97 42.09 -38.85
CA ARG A 27 33.11 43.08 -39.94
C ARG A 27 31.96 44.08 -39.85
N GLN A 28 32.30 45.37 -39.87
CA GLN A 28 31.34 46.46 -39.87
C GLN A 28 30.46 46.35 -41.13
N CYS A 29 29.15 46.36 -40.95
CA CYS A 29 28.20 46.37 -42.07
C CYS A 29 28.38 47.68 -42.84
N ASN A 30 28.78 47.62 -44.11
CA ASN A 30 28.75 48.78 -45.00
C ASN A 30 27.29 49.07 -45.35
N PHE A 31 26.61 49.83 -44.51
CA PHE A 31 25.34 50.42 -44.86
C PHE A 31 25.59 51.53 -45.88
N SER A 32 25.03 51.37 -47.07
CA SER A 32 24.89 52.44 -48.04
C SER A 32 23.41 52.77 -48.11
N ASP A 33 23.05 54.04 -48.00
CA ASP A 33 21.66 54.47 -48.12
C ASP A 33 21.15 54.12 -49.52
N ARG A 34 20.37 53.04 -49.60
CA ARG A 34 19.58 52.72 -50.78
C ARG A 34 18.18 53.30 -50.59
N PRO A 35 17.58 53.89 -51.63
CA PRO A 35 16.18 54.28 -51.58
C PRO A 35 15.31 53.05 -51.27
N ALA A 36 14.28 53.24 -50.46
CA ALA A 36 13.39 52.15 -50.05
C ALA A 36 12.69 51.54 -51.29
N GLU A 37 13.03 50.28 -51.60
CA GLU A 37 12.31 49.49 -52.61
C GLU A 37 11.27 48.60 -51.92
N LEU A 38 10.02 48.73 -52.34
CA LEU A 38 8.92 47.85 -51.94
C LEU A 38 9.12 46.49 -52.61
N HIS A 39 9.75 45.54 -51.92
CA HIS A 39 10.02 44.22 -52.49
C HIS A 39 8.76 43.36 -52.65
N VAL A 40 7.81 43.46 -51.73
CA VAL A 40 6.54 42.73 -51.76
C VAL A 40 5.48 43.55 -51.04
N ASP A 41 4.33 43.72 -51.69
CA ASP A 41 3.10 44.23 -51.09
C ASP A 41 2.05 43.12 -51.12
N ILE A 42 1.62 42.65 -49.95
CA ILE A 42 0.64 41.57 -49.82
C ILE A 42 -0.70 42.19 -49.47
N LEU A 43 -1.53 42.38 -50.49
CA LEU A 43 -2.89 42.87 -50.31
C LEU A 43 -3.77 41.80 -49.64
N PRO A 44 -4.67 42.18 -48.72
CA PRO A 44 -5.59 41.24 -48.07
C PRO A 44 -6.55 40.63 -49.10
N ASP A 45 -6.58 39.30 -49.15
CA ASP A 45 -7.46 38.55 -50.05
C ASP A 45 -8.89 38.54 -49.50
N THR A 46 -9.80 39.22 -50.20
CA THR A 46 -11.22 39.32 -49.85
C THR A 46 -11.94 37.97 -49.83
N SER A 47 -11.42 36.94 -50.51
CA SER A 47 -12.02 35.61 -50.54
C SER A 47 -11.92 34.88 -49.19
N LEU A 48 -10.87 35.16 -48.41
CA LEU A 48 -10.63 34.54 -47.11
C LEU A 48 -11.49 35.15 -46.00
N ALA A 49 -11.98 36.37 -46.19
CA ALA A 49 -12.88 37.03 -45.24
C ALA A 49 -14.23 36.30 -45.10
N ALA A 50 -14.69 35.62 -46.15
CA ALA A 50 -15.93 34.85 -46.13
C ALA A 50 -15.85 33.58 -45.25
N ASN A 51 -14.64 33.09 -44.98
CA ASN A 51 -14.40 31.91 -44.13
C ASN A 51 -14.19 32.26 -42.65
N PHE A 52 -14.30 33.55 -42.29
CA PHE A 52 -14.17 33.99 -40.92
C PHE A 52 -15.39 33.57 -40.09
N THR A 53 -15.17 32.70 -39.11
CA THR A 53 -16.20 32.28 -38.14
C THR A 53 -15.75 32.66 -36.73
N VAL A 54 -16.63 33.38 -36.02
CA VAL A 54 -16.38 33.80 -34.64
C VAL A 54 -16.51 32.58 -33.72
N ARG A 55 -15.43 32.23 -33.01
CA ARG A 55 -15.45 31.22 -31.95
C ARG A 55 -15.51 31.91 -30.58
N ASP A 56 -16.48 31.52 -29.76
CA ASP A 56 -16.65 31.95 -28.37
C ASP A 56 -17.13 30.76 -27.51
N PRO A 57 -16.50 30.43 -26.37
CA PRO A 57 -15.27 30.99 -25.81
C PRO A 57 -13.99 30.31 -26.33
N CYS A 58 -12.99 31.13 -26.66
CA CYS A 58 -11.63 30.70 -26.96
C CYS A 58 -10.69 31.04 -25.81
N ASN A 59 -10.17 30.02 -25.12
CA ASN A 59 -9.04 30.20 -24.21
C ASN A 59 -7.74 30.18 -25.03
N VAL A 60 -7.04 31.32 -25.09
CA VAL A 60 -5.70 31.43 -25.67
C VAL A 60 -4.71 31.70 -24.54
N THR A 61 -3.73 30.83 -24.37
CA THR A 61 -2.64 31.05 -23.41
C THR A 61 -1.64 32.03 -24.02
N VAL A 62 -1.45 33.18 -23.38
CA VAL A 62 -0.43 34.15 -23.78
C VAL A 62 0.86 33.85 -23.02
N GLN A 63 1.88 33.36 -23.71
CA GLN A 63 3.19 33.13 -23.12
C GLN A 63 3.93 34.47 -23.00
N CYS A 64 3.92 35.07 -21.82
CA CYS A 64 4.65 36.32 -21.52
C CYS A 64 6.07 36.04 -20.96
N ALA A 65 6.73 34.98 -21.42
CA ALA A 65 8.10 34.65 -21.06
C ALA A 65 9.01 34.86 -22.27
N LYS A 66 10.15 35.53 -22.04
CA LYS A 66 11.14 35.82 -23.08
C LYS A 66 11.79 34.50 -23.52
N GLU A 67 11.67 34.13 -24.79
CA GLU A 67 12.36 32.96 -25.34
C GLU A 67 13.88 33.17 -25.23
N MET A 68 14.57 32.20 -24.64
CA MET A 68 16.02 32.18 -24.50
C MET A 68 16.54 30.94 -25.20
N SER A 69 17.57 31.10 -26.04
CA SER A 69 18.26 30.00 -26.69
C SER A 69 19.43 29.52 -25.82
N GLU A 70 19.51 28.23 -25.55
CA GLU A 70 20.68 27.60 -24.92
C GLU A 70 21.83 27.44 -25.93
N HIS A 71 23.07 27.65 -25.50
CA HIS A 71 24.28 27.37 -26.28
C HIS A 71 25.28 26.62 -25.38
N GLU A 72 25.63 25.38 -25.77
CA GLU A 72 26.70 24.64 -25.11
C GLU A 72 28.05 25.01 -25.75
N VAL A 73 28.99 25.52 -24.94
CA VAL A 73 30.35 25.86 -25.38
C VAL A 73 31.33 24.96 -24.63
N ARG A 74 32.20 24.24 -25.36
CA ARG A 74 33.33 23.49 -24.78
C ARG A 74 34.65 24.20 -25.04
N PRO A 75 35.24 24.90 -24.06
CA PRO A 75 36.56 25.48 -24.22
C PRO A 75 37.67 24.47 -23.82
N ARG A 76 38.76 24.47 -24.60
CA ARG A 76 40.08 23.98 -24.15
C ARG A 76 40.92 25.19 -23.78
N PHE A 77 41.63 25.12 -22.66
CA PHE A 77 42.40 26.23 -22.09
C PHE A 77 43.82 25.76 -21.76
N GLU A 78 44.82 26.55 -22.14
CA GLU A 78 46.20 26.47 -21.64
C GLU A 78 46.42 27.60 -20.64
N SER A 79 46.98 27.29 -19.47
CA SER A 79 47.32 28.27 -18.44
C SER A 79 48.81 28.31 -18.14
N GLU A 80 49.31 29.51 -17.87
CA GLU A 80 50.48 29.71 -17.03
C GLU A 80 50.04 30.40 -15.73
N SER A 81 50.55 29.90 -14.60
CA SER A 81 50.27 30.43 -13.27
C SER A 81 51.28 31.51 -12.91
N ARG A 82 50.80 32.72 -12.63
CA ARG A 82 51.55 33.74 -11.88
C ARG A 82 50.70 34.21 -10.72
N GLY A 83 51.13 33.88 -9.50
CA GLY A 83 50.52 34.39 -8.28
C GLY A 83 51.05 35.77 -7.93
N VAL A 84 50.16 36.67 -7.53
CA VAL A 84 50.49 37.85 -6.73
C VAL A 84 49.99 37.56 -5.32
N ASN A 85 50.92 37.46 -4.37
CA ASN A 85 50.56 37.34 -2.96
C ASN A 85 50.16 38.72 -2.44
N HIS A 86 48.86 38.94 -2.23
CA HIS A 86 48.41 39.95 -1.27
C HIS A 86 48.64 39.38 0.13
N VAL A 87 49.72 39.80 0.79
CA VAL A 87 50.02 39.34 2.15
C VAL A 87 49.20 40.10 3.20
N GLU A 88 48.57 41.22 2.82
CA GLU A 88 47.93 42.13 3.78
C GLU A 88 46.70 42.79 3.15
N GLY A 89 45.50 42.50 3.65
CA GLY A 89 44.28 43.16 3.16
C GLY A 89 43.01 42.71 3.87
N GLY A 90 42.35 43.65 4.54
CA GLY A 90 41.06 43.47 5.21
C GLY A 90 40.62 44.66 6.06
N TRP A 91 41.51 45.61 6.33
CA TRP A 91 41.19 46.82 7.08
C TRP A 91 40.50 47.89 6.22
N PRO A 92 39.59 48.70 6.79
CA PRO A 92 38.98 49.84 6.09
C PRO A 92 40.04 50.82 5.58
N LYS A 93 39.73 51.51 4.48
CA LYS A 93 40.65 52.39 3.75
C LYS A 93 41.32 53.48 4.60
N ASP A 94 40.67 53.90 5.67
CA ASP A 94 41.15 54.98 6.56
C ASP A 94 41.92 54.48 7.78
N LEU A 95 42.14 53.17 7.90
CA LEU A 95 42.78 52.56 9.05
C LEU A 95 44.10 51.91 8.67
N ASN A 96 45.20 52.44 9.21
CA ASN A 96 46.54 51.88 8.97
C ASN A 96 46.71 50.56 9.76
N PRO A 97 46.97 49.41 9.10
CA PRO A 97 47.20 48.13 9.76
C PRO A 97 48.46 48.09 10.64
N GLU A 98 49.46 48.94 10.34
CA GLU A 98 50.71 49.00 11.09
C GLU A 98 50.56 49.70 12.46
N ASP A 99 49.47 50.45 12.65
CA ASP A 99 49.16 51.09 13.93
C ASP A 99 48.35 50.13 14.82
N MET A 100 49.06 49.49 15.77
CA MET A 100 48.44 48.58 16.74
C MET A 100 47.37 49.25 17.62
N GLU A 101 47.49 50.54 17.95
CA GLU A 101 46.48 51.20 18.79
C GLU A 101 45.22 51.53 18.00
N ALA A 102 45.36 51.91 16.72
CA ALA A 102 44.22 52.17 15.85
C ALA A 102 43.44 50.88 15.56
N THR A 103 44.14 49.78 15.28
CA THR A 103 43.52 48.47 15.03
C THR A 103 42.81 47.89 16.26
N ILE A 104 43.39 48.01 17.46
CA ILE A 104 42.74 47.59 18.71
C ILE A 104 41.50 48.45 19.01
N ARG A 105 41.58 49.78 18.80
CA ARG A 105 40.42 50.66 18.99
C ARG A 105 39.29 50.33 18.03
N TYR A 106 39.61 50.03 16.77
CA TYR A 106 38.62 49.62 15.78
C TYR A 106 37.94 48.30 16.16
N ARG A 107 38.70 47.28 16.54
CA ARG A 107 38.14 45.99 17.01
C ARG A 107 37.21 46.18 18.21
N LYS A 108 37.66 46.91 19.24
CA LYS A 108 36.83 47.21 20.42
C LYS A 108 35.56 48.02 20.09
N LYS A 109 35.59 48.81 19.03
CA LYS A 109 34.41 49.55 18.55
C LYS A 109 33.41 48.61 17.90
N VAL A 110 33.88 47.67 17.08
CA VAL A 110 33.04 46.65 16.41
C VAL A 110 32.48 45.66 17.43
N GLU A 111 33.27 45.19 18.40
CA GLU A 111 32.84 44.26 19.45
C GLU A 111 31.77 44.84 20.40
N LYS A 112 31.69 46.17 20.49
CA LYS A 112 30.66 46.87 21.29
C LYS A 112 29.39 47.17 20.49
N ASP A 113 29.37 46.90 19.19
CA ASP A 113 28.18 47.11 18.36
C ASP A 113 27.13 46.05 18.73
N GLU A 114 25.91 46.50 19.06
CA GLU A 114 24.79 45.61 19.41
C GLU A 114 24.46 44.66 18.25
N HIS A 115 24.62 45.11 17.00
CA HIS A 115 24.37 44.25 15.85
C HIS A 115 25.38 43.09 15.79
N TYR A 116 26.65 43.37 16.05
CA TYR A 116 27.71 42.35 16.08
C TYR A 116 27.48 41.33 17.20
N GLN A 117 27.09 41.78 18.39
CA GLN A 117 26.77 40.88 19.51
C GLN A 117 25.55 40.01 19.20
N ASN A 118 24.49 40.58 18.62
CA ASN A 118 23.30 39.84 18.24
C ASN A 118 23.59 38.79 17.16
N THR A 119 24.40 39.13 16.15
CA THR A 119 24.78 38.18 15.10
C THR A 119 25.66 37.05 15.65
N ILE A 120 26.60 37.34 16.54
CA ILE A 120 27.40 36.28 17.17
C ILE A 120 26.55 35.36 18.03
N MET A 121 25.63 35.90 18.84
CA MET A 121 24.69 35.07 19.61
C MET A 121 23.83 34.21 18.69
N GLN A 122 23.33 34.75 17.59
CA GLN A 122 22.53 34.00 16.62
C GLN A 122 23.33 32.87 15.96
N ILE A 123 24.58 33.12 15.58
CA ILE A 123 25.47 32.07 15.02
C ILE A 123 25.79 31.01 16.08
N PHE A 124 26.02 31.41 17.33
CA PHE A 124 26.27 30.46 18.42
C PHE A 124 25.06 29.56 18.69
N PHE A 125 23.84 30.10 18.57
CA PHE A 125 22.60 29.31 18.65
C PHE A 125 22.38 28.40 17.43
N GLU A 126 22.89 28.77 16.25
CA GLU A 126 22.84 27.90 15.06
C GLU A 126 23.88 26.76 15.11
N ASP A 127 25.01 26.94 15.81
CA ASP A 127 26.04 25.91 15.99
C ASP A 127 25.80 25.00 17.23
N GLU A 128 25.00 25.42 18.22
CA GLU A 128 24.55 24.55 19.33
C GLU A 128 23.41 23.57 18.95
N ASP A 129 23.04 23.49 17.68
CA ASP A 129 22.25 22.37 17.13
C ASP A 129 23.07 21.05 17.02
N GLU A 130 24.25 20.96 17.65
CA GLU A 130 24.86 19.67 18.03
C GLU A 130 24.16 19.07 19.27
N GLU A 131 23.15 18.24 18.99
CA GLU A 131 22.64 17.12 19.81
C GLU A 131 22.80 17.24 21.35
N VAL A 132 22.25 18.27 21.98
CA VAL A 132 21.68 18.04 23.32
C VAL A 132 20.35 17.35 23.11
N MET A 133 20.38 16.01 23.02
CA MET A 133 19.17 15.21 23.24
C MET A 133 18.73 15.46 24.68
N GLU A 134 17.96 16.51 24.92
CA GLU A 134 16.99 16.44 26.01
C GLU A 134 16.10 15.26 25.68
N GLU A 135 16.25 14.14 26.42
CA GLU A 135 15.24 13.10 26.54
C GLU A 135 14.01 13.73 27.22
N SER A 136 13.33 14.66 26.54
CA SER A 136 11.96 14.97 26.89
C SER A 136 11.15 13.76 26.41
N GLU A 137 10.77 12.88 27.34
CA GLU A 137 9.76 11.86 27.13
C GLU A 137 8.41 12.54 26.83
N GLU A 138 8.27 13.08 25.62
CA GLU A 138 7.02 13.66 25.18
C GLU A 138 6.01 12.51 25.05
N GLN A 139 4.94 12.57 25.82
CA GLN A 139 3.90 11.54 25.76
C GLN A 139 3.34 11.47 24.33
N PRO A 140 3.08 10.25 23.81
CA PRO A 140 2.52 10.09 22.48
C PRO A 140 1.20 10.84 22.40
N SER A 141 1.12 11.80 21.47
CA SER A 141 -0.06 12.64 21.31
C SER A 141 -0.38 12.80 19.83
N ALA A 142 -1.65 13.07 19.53
CA ALA A 142 -2.04 13.56 18.22
C ALA A 142 -2.98 14.74 18.38
N LYS A 143 -2.77 15.77 17.57
CA LYS A 143 -3.49 17.05 17.61
C LYS A 143 -4.27 17.22 16.32
N THR A 144 -5.54 17.57 16.41
CA THR A 144 -6.32 17.96 15.23
C THR A 144 -5.86 19.32 14.74
N ILE A 145 -5.38 19.39 13.50
CA ILE A 145 -4.96 20.65 12.87
C ILE A 145 -6.16 21.31 12.21
N ASN A 146 -6.86 20.53 11.37
CA ASN A 146 -7.94 21.04 10.53
C ASN A 146 -9.01 19.98 10.31
N VAL A 147 -10.23 20.45 10.05
CA VAL A 147 -11.38 19.61 9.76
C VAL A 147 -11.99 20.08 8.46
N PHE A 148 -11.87 19.27 7.41
CA PHE A 148 -12.46 19.52 6.11
C PHE A 148 -13.88 18.98 6.10
N ARG A 149 -14.86 19.86 5.88
CA ARG A 149 -16.28 19.49 5.74
C ARG A 149 -16.83 19.99 4.43
N SER A 150 -17.43 19.09 3.67
CA SER A 150 -18.26 19.48 2.53
C SER A 150 -19.65 19.87 3.01
N ARG A 151 -20.29 20.82 2.31
CA ARG A 151 -21.65 21.28 2.63
C ARG A 151 -22.73 20.22 2.37
N TYR A 152 -22.36 19.16 1.65
CA TYR A 152 -23.22 18.02 1.33
C TYR A 152 -22.76 16.84 2.20
N ASN A 153 -23.61 16.38 3.12
CA ASN A 153 -23.40 15.20 3.96
C ASN A 153 -23.32 13.93 3.09
N ARG A 154 -22.19 13.69 2.44
CA ARG A 154 -21.89 12.47 1.69
C ARG A 154 -20.73 11.76 2.35
N SER A 155 -20.85 10.45 2.57
CA SER A 155 -19.73 9.64 3.08
C SER A 155 -18.51 9.83 2.19
N CYS A 156 -17.36 10.06 2.81
CA CYS A 156 -16.10 10.36 2.13
C CYS A 156 -15.18 9.14 2.15
N ASP A 157 -15.57 8.05 1.49
CA ASP A 157 -14.79 6.80 1.53
C ASP A 157 -13.43 6.93 0.80
N CYS A 158 -13.28 7.94 -0.09
CA CYS A 158 -12.13 8.10 -0.98
C CYS A 158 -11.32 9.41 -0.83
N TYR A 159 -11.79 10.40 -0.06
CA TYR A 159 -11.16 11.74 -0.03
C TYR A 159 -9.80 11.78 0.69
N ALA A 160 -9.52 10.83 1.60
CA ALA A 160 -8.26 10.81 2.34
C ALA A 160 -7.02 10.57 1.44
N TYR A 161 -7.19 10.02 0.24
CA TYR A 161 -6.08 9.76 -0.69
C TYR A 161 -5.56 11.02 -1.40
N LEU A 162 -6.41 12.04 -1.55
CA LEU A 162 -6.20 13.15 -2.49
C LEU A 162 -5.35 14.28 -1.90
N LEU A 163 -5.29 14.40 -0.57
CA LEU A 163 -4.52 15.43 0.12
C LEU A 163 -3.01 15.14 0.16
N VAL A 164 -2.56 13.93 -0.21
CA VAL A 164 -1.17 13.48 -0.02
C VAL A 164 -0.42 13.20 -1.34
N LYS A 165 -1.09 12.81 -2.44
CA LYS A 165 -0.41 12.50 -3.71
C LYS A 165 -0.85 13.42 -4.84
N GLN A 166 0.11 14.17 -5.38
CA GLN A 166 -0.12 15.45 -6.04
C GLN A 166 -0.41 15.40 -7.57
N CYS A 167 -0.61 14.26 -8.24
CA CYS A 167 -0.59 14.30 -9.72
C CYS A 167 -1.66 13.54 -10.53
N MET A 168 -2.35 12.51 -10.06
CA MET A 168 -3.45 11.90 -10.82
C MET A 168 -4.45 11.27 -9.86
N THR A 169 -5.74 11.57 -10.02
CA THR A 169 -6.79 10.99 -9.21
C THR A 169 -7.61 10.03 -10.05
N THR A 170 -7.71 8.79 -9.61
CA THR A 170 -8.68 7.81 -10.14
C THR A 170 -9.82 7.75 -9.15
N LEU A 171 -11.02 8.13 -9.58
CA LEU A 171 -12.24 8.02 -8.80
C LEU A 171 -13.17 7.00 -9.47
N LEU A 172 -13.90 6.27 -8.64
CA LEU A 172 -14.80 5.23 -9.10
C LEU A 172 -16.21 5.79 -9.17
N PHE A 173 -16.89 5.57 -10.29
CA PHE A 173 -18.32 5.78 -10.40
C PHE A 173 -18.92 4.47 -10.84
N ASN A 174 -19.57 3.74 -9.92
CA ASN A 174 -20.12 2.39 -10.12
C ASN A 174 -20.67 2.15 -11.54
N PRO A 175 -20.29 1.06 -12.23
CA PRO A 175 -19.14 0.16 -12.07
C PRO A 175 -17.94 0.55 -12.96
N LEU A 176 -17.90 1.80 -13.42
CA LEU A 176 -16.95 2.31 -14.37
C LEU A 176 -15.68 2.83 -13.68
N SER A 177 -14.55 2.57 -14.31
CA SER A 177 -13.25 3.13 -13.94
C SER A 177 -12.99 4.37 -14.78
N ALA A 178 -12.70 5.49 -14.13
CA ALA A 178 -12.42 6.76 -14.78
C ALA A 178 -11.15 7.38 -14.20
N TYR A 179 -10.45 8.20 -14.98
CA TYR A 179 -9.31 8.96 -14.48
C TYR A 179 -9.46 10.46 -14.75
N TRP A 180 -8.90 11.25 -13.85
CA TRP A 180 -8.91 12.71 -13.92
C TRP A 180 -7.48 13.22 -14.02
N ASP A 181 -7.29 14.22 -14.88
CA ASP A 181 -6.06 15.01 -14.97
C ASP A 181 -6.35 16.39 -14.38
N THR A 182 -5.65 16.73 -13.29
CA THR A 182 -5.82 18.00 -12.58
C THR A 182 -5.55 19.21 -13.48
N ARG A 183 -4.82 19.02 -14.58
CA ARG A 183 -4.50 20.06 -15.56
C ARG A 183 -5.64 20.30 -16.55
N LYS A 184 -6.49 19.30 -16.80
CA LYS A 184 -7.58 19.35 -17.79
C LYS A 184 -8.91 19.81 -17.19
N GLY A 185 -9.01 19.90 -15.86
CA GLY A 185 -10.18 20.41 -15.15
C GLY A 185 -10.92 19.32 -14.36
N SER A 186 -12.21 19.55 -14.12
CA SER A 186 -13.03 18.75 -13.20
C SER A 186 -13.76 17.56 -13.85
N GLN A 187 -13.76 17.46 -15.18
CA GLN A 187 -14.41 16.37 -15.90
C GLN A 187 -13.47 15.16 -16.03
N PRO A 188 -14.00 13.92 -16.02
CA PRO A 188 -13.18 12.74 -16.27
C PRO A 188 -12.59 12.82 -17.68
N VAL A 189 -11.30 12.49 -17.81
CA VAL A 189 -10.60 12.55 -19.10
C VAL A 189 -11.05 11.38 -19.98
N GLU A 190 -11.14 10.20 -19.40
CA GLU A 190 -11.60 8.98 -20.05
C GLU A 190 -12.29 8.08 -19.03
N MET A 191 -13.22 7.27 -19.50
CA MET A 191 -13.98 6.31 -18.71
C MET A 191 -14.02 4.97 -19.43
N SER A 192 -14.01 3.88 -18.67
CA SER A 192 -14.14 2.54 -19.22
C SER A 192 -15.54 2.29 -19.81
N THR A 193 -15.64 1.35 -20.75
CA THR A 193 -16.95 0.94 -21.31
C THR A 193 -17.68 0.02 -20.36
N ILE A 194 -19.00 0.18 -20.24
CA ILE A 194 -19.81 -0.61 -19.30
C ILE A 194 -19.77 -2.13 -19.60
N GLU A 195 -19.66 -2.50 -20.87
CA GLU A 195 -19.63 -3.91 -21.31
C GLU A 195 -18.39 -4.67 -20.82
N HIS A 196 -17.26 -3.96 -20.70
CA HIS A 196 -15.97 -4.55 -20.36
C HIS A 196 -15.50 -4.24 -18.92
N SER A 197 -16.28 -3.44 -18.20
CA SER A 197 -16.02 -3.05 -16.81
C SER A 197 -16.50 -4.12 -15.83
N HIS A 198 -16.27 -3.85 -14.54
CA HIS A 198 -16.86 -4.63 -13.46
C HIS A 198 -18.39 -4.63 -13.54
N ARG A 199 -19.01 -5.64 -12.93
CA ARG A 199 -20.47 -5.68 -12.79
C ARG A 199 -20.94 -5.07 -11.47
N ASP A 200 -20.08 -5.14 -10.47
CA ASP A 200 -20.31 -4.71 -9.11
C ASP A 200 -19.47 -3.49 -8.74
N PRO A 201 -19.78 -2.82 -7.61
CA PRO A 201 -18.98 -1.72 -7.09
C PRO A 201 -17.50 -2.07 -6.96
N VAL A 202 -16.65 -1.18 -7.47
CA VAL A 202 -15.20 -1.31 -7.32
C VAL A 202 -14.83 -0.70 -5.98
N TYR A 203 -14.16 -1.47 -5.12
CA TYR A 203 -13.79 -1.02 -3.77
C TYR A 203 -12.40 -0.40 -3.72
N LYS A 204 -11.48 -0.86 -4.57
CA LYS A 204 -10.10 -0.40 -4.57
C LYS A 204 -9.54 -0.31 -5.99
N VAL A 205 -8.81 0.77 -6.24
CA VAL A 205 -7.97 0.93 -7.44
C VAL A 205 -6.57 1.37 -7.02
N ILE A 206 -5.55 0.77 -7.65
CA ILE A 206 -4.15 1.10 -7.42
C ILE A 206 -3.45 1.38 -8.76
N TRP A 207 -2.59 2.39 -8.75
CA TRP A 207 -1.67 2.67 -9.84
C TRP A 207 -0.46 1.75 -9.75
N LEU A 208 -0.13 1.08 -10.86
CA LEU A 208 1.04 0.24 -10.94
C LEU A 208 2.25 1.07 -11.35
N GLN A 209 3.39 0.80 -10.71
CA GLN A 209 4.66 1.40 -11.07
C GLN A 209 5.26 0.68 -12.28
N SER A 210 4.58 0.78 -13.43
CA SER A 210 5.12 0.33 -14.72
C SER A 210 6.14 1.36 -15.24
N LYS A 211 7.01 0.94 -16.18
CA LYS A 211 7.98 1.87 -16.82
C LYS A 211 7.30 3.09 -17.45
N THR A 212 6.05 2.93 -17.88
CA THR A 212 5.25 3.98 -18.50
C THR A 212 4.35 4.72 -17.51
N GLY A 213 4.10 4.16 -16.32
CA GLY A 213 3.21 4.75 -15.32
C GLY A 213 1.74 4.84 -15.75
N THR A 214 1.34 4.06 -16.75
CA THR A 214 0.02 4.12 -17.41
C THR A 214 -0.94 3.03 -16.94
N ASP A 215 -0.49 2.11 -16.11
CA ASP A 215 -1.26 0.91 -15.77
C ASP A 215 -1.99 1.12 -14.43
N ILE A 216 -3.28 0.80 -14.40
CA ILE A 216 -4.08 0.77 -13.18
C ILE A 216 -4.67 -0.62 -12.96
N PHE A 217 -5.01 -0.90 -11.71
CA PHE A 217 -5.54 -2.18 -11.29
C PHE A 217 -6.75 -1.99 -10.38
N SER A 218 -7.87 -2.68 -10.68
CA SER A 218 -9.15 -2.51 -9.98
C SER A 218 -9.67 -3.83 -9.42
N ALA A 219 -10.25 -3.78 -8.21
CA ALA A 219 -10.85 -4.91 -7.51
C ALA A 219 -12.32 -4.62 -7.13
N SER A 220 -13.19 -5.60 -7.35
CA SER A 220 -14.64 -5.51 -7.13
C SER A 220 -15.20 -6.76 -6.46
N THR A 221 -16.40 -6.65 -5.88
CA THR A 221 -17.13 -7.78 -5.30
C THR A 221 -17.65 -8.79 -6.31
N ASP A 222 -17.56 -8.49 -7.62
CA ASP A 222 -17.83 -9.46 -8.68
C ASP A 222 -16.79 -10.62 -8.75
N GLY A 223 -15.79 -10.58 -7.86
CA GLY A 223 -14.74 -11.58 -7.75
C GLY A 223 -13.72 -11.53 -8.88
N GLN A 224 -13.72 -10.44 -9.65
CA GLN A 224 -12.75 -10.19 -10.69
C GLN A 224 -11.78 -9.09 -10.30
N VAL A 225 -10.57 -9.20 -10.82
CA VAL A 225 -9.56 -8.14 -10.75
C VAL A 225 -9.12 -7.82 -12.18
N LEU A 226 -9.27 -6.55 -12.55
CA LEU A 226 -9.09 -6.08 -13.92
C LEU A 226 -7.90 -5.13 -14.00
N TRP A 227 -7.05 -5.33 -15.01
CA TRP A 227 -5.97 -4.41 -15.35
C TRP A 227 -6.40 -3.50 -16.48
N TRP A 228 -6.07 -2.22 -16.37
CA TRP A 228 -6.36 -1.23 -17.41
C TRP A 228 -5.10 -0.49 -17.79
N ASP A 229 -5.03 -0.09 -19.05
CA ASP A 229 -4.04 0.86 -19.56
C ASP A 229 -4.77 2.18 -19.87
N ILE A 230 -4.36 3.28 -19.24
CA ILE A 230 -5.01 4.58 -19.44
C ILE A 230 -4.93 5.10 -20.88
N ARG A 231 -4.06 4.53 -21.71
CA ARG A 231 -3.97 4.87 -23.14
C ARG A 231 -5.09 4.24 -23.97
N LYS A 232 -5.76 3.22 -23.42
CA LYS A 232 -6.86 2.49 -24.04
C LYS A 232 -7.82 1.99 -22.94
N MET A 233 -8.71 2.86 -22.46
CA MET A 233 -9.65 2.49 -21.39
C MET A 233 -10.87 1.70 -21.88
N SER A 234 -11.00 1.47 -23.19
CA SER A 234 -12.16 0.78 -23.76
C SER A 234 -12.30 -0.67 -23.29
N GLU A 235 -11.18 -1.36 -23.12
CA GLU A 235 -11.11 -2.77 -22.70
C GLU A 235 -9.98 -2.96 -21.67
N PRO A 236 -10.13 -3.87 -20.69
CA PRO A 236 -9.06 -4.19 -19.77
C PRO A 236 -7.97 -4.99 -20.49
N THR A 237 -6.71 -4.69 -20.18
CA THR A 237 -5.53 -5.41 -20.68
C THR A 237 -5.54 -6.87 -20.27
N GLU A 238 -6.02 -7.15 -19.06
CA GLU A 238 -6.01 -8.49 -18.48
C GLU A 238 -7.13 -8.63 -17.45
N ARG A 239 -7.61 -9.88 -17.26
CA ARG A 239 -8.65 -10.22 -16.28
C ARG A 239 -8.22 -11.42 -15.45
N LEU A 240 -8.46 -11.37 -14.14
CA LEU A 240 -8.26 -12.50 -13.23
C LEU A 240 -9.54 -12.74 -12.42
N ILE A 241 -10.01 -13.98 -12.41
CA ILE A 241 -11.13 -14.43 -11.57
C ILE A 241 -10.56 -15.07 -10.31
N LEU A 242 -10.99 -14.62 -9.14
CA LEU A 242 -10.50 -15.07 -7.84
C LEU A 242 -11.20 -16.35 -7.38
N ASP A 243 -11.07 -17.41 -8.16
CA ASP A 243 -11.63 -18.73 -7.84
C ASP A 243 -10.61 -19.58 -7.04
N PRO A 244 -10.90 -19.94 -5.77
CA PRO A 244 -10.02 -20.77 -4.95
C PRO A 244 -9.78 -22.16 -5.53
N SER A 245 -10.73 -22.68 -6.30
CA SER A 245 -10.61 -23.99 -6.96
C SER A 245 -9.71 -23.96 -8.19
N LYS A 246 -9.24 -22.76 -8.59
CA LYS A 246 -8.37 -22.51 -9.74
C LYS A 246 -8.94 -22.98 -11.08
N LYS A 247 -10.27 -23.18 -11.17
CA LYS A 247 -10.97 -23.58 -12.39
C LYS A 247 -11.42 -22.38 -13.23
N GLY A 248 -11.46 -21.19 -12.63
CA GLY A 248 -11.82 -19.94 -13.29
C GLY A 248 -13.34 -19.77 -13.41
N ASN A 249 -14.11 -20.41 -12.54
CA ASN A 249 -15.56 -20.29 -12.52
C ASN A 249 -15.96 -19.01 -11.79
N LEU A 250 -16.83 -18.21 -12.42
CA LEU A 250 -17.30 -16.97 -11.83
C LEU A 250 -18.21 -17.21 -10.60
N ASP A 251 -19.00 -18.29 -10.60
CA ASP A 251 -19.93 -18.60 -9.52
C ASP A 251 -19.23 -18.92 -8.18
N ASN A 252 -17.97 -19.37 -8.25
CA ASN A 252 -17.14 -19.67 -7.08
C ASN A 252 -16.13 -18.55 -6.78
N ALA A 253 -16.20 -17.41 -7.47
CA ALA A 253 -15.26 -16.33 -7.29
C ALA A 253 -15.47 -15.65 -5.93
N LEU A 254 -14.36 -15.34 -5.25
CA LEU A 254 -14.39 -14.60 -4.00
C LEU A 254 -14.41 -13.09 -4.27
N GLY A 255 -15.40 -12.38 -3.73
CA GLY A 255 -15.52 -10.92 -3.88
C GLY A 255 -14.31 -10.18 -3.29
N ALA A 256 -13.74 -9.24 -4.06
CA ALA A 256 -12.55 -8.49 -3.68
C ALA A 256 -12.90 -7.12 -3.07
N VAL A 257 -12.36 -6.84 -1.88
CA VAL A 257 -12.62 -5.60 -1.13
C VAL A 257 -11.37 -4.73 -1.04
N SER A 258 -10.24 -5.33 -0.68
CA SER A 258 -8.96 -4.64 -0.53
C SER A 258 -7.92 -5.19 -1.49
N LEU A 259 -7.00 -4.33 -1.91
CA LEU A 259 -5.96 -4.65 -2.89
C LEU A 259 -4.65 -4.04 -2.42
N GLU A 260 -3.57 -4.80 -2.53
CA GLU A 260 -2.22 -4.33 -2.20
C GLU A 260 -1.18 -4.90 -3.16
N PHE A 261 -0.27 -4.05 -3.63
CA PHE A 261 0.75 -4.41 -4.60
C PHE A 261 2.15 -4.30 -4.00
N GLU A 262 3.06 -5.20 -4.39
CA GLU A 262 4.45 -5.13 -3.93
C GLU A 262 5.22 -4.06 -4.72
N THR A 263 5.77 -3.05 -4.03
CA THR A 263 6.50 -1.94 -4.65
C THR A 263 7.87 -2.34 -5.19
N THR A 264 8.53 -3.32 -4.55
CA THR A 264 9.88 -3.80 -4.92
C THR A 264 9.87 -4.72 -6.13
N MET A 265 8.89 -5.61 -6.24
CA MET A 265 8.72 -6.52 -7.37
C MET A 265 7.32 -6.39 -7.95
N PRO A 266 7.15 -5.73 -9.12
CA PRO A 266 5.84 -5.38 -9.65
C PRO A 266 5.12 -6.56 -10.34
N THR A 267 5.19 -7.72 -9.73
CA THR A 267 4.60 -8.96 -10.22
C THR A 267 3.70 -9.58 -9.18
N LYS A 268 4.00 -9.39 -7.88
CA LYS A 268 3.20 -9.94 -6.79
C LYS A 268 2.23 -8.90 -6.26
N PHE A 269 1.02 -9.36 -5.97
CA PHE A 269 -0.01 -8.57 -5.35
C PHE A 269 -0.86 -9.45 -4.44
N MET A 270 -1.62 -8.83 -3.56
CA MET A 270 -2.54 -9.52 -2.68
C MET A 270 -3.91 -8.86 -2.76
N VAL A 271 -4.93 -9.67 -2.56
CA VAL A 271 -6.33 -9.26 -2.56
C VAL A 271 -6.97 -9.74 -1.27
N GLY A 272 -7.58 -8.84 -0.52
CA GLY A 272 -8.41 -9.19 0.62
C GLY A 272 -9.85 -9.37 0.18
N THR A 273 -10.44 -10.51 0.51
CA THR A 273 -11.80 -10.86 0.10
C THR A 273 -12.83 -10.53 1.17
N GLU A 274 -14.09 -10.45 0.77
CA GLU A 274 -15.22 -10.27 1.70
C GLU A 274 -15.44 -11.48 2.62
N GLN A 275 -14.97 -12.67 2.24
CA GLN A 275 -15.07 -13.90 3.03
C GLN A 275 -13.94 -14.05 4.07
N GLY A 276 -13.05 -13.05 4.24
CA GLY A 276 -11.97 -13.13 5.24
C GLY A 276 -10.73 -13.89 4.79
N LEU A 277 -10.57 -14.11 3.48
CA LEU A 277 -9.39 -14.73 2.89
C LEU A 277 -8.50 -13.67 2.25
N VAL A 278 -7.17 -13.79 2.43
CA VAL A 278 -6.21 -13.03 1.63
C VAL A 278 -5.70 -13.93 0.52
N VAL A 279 -5.89 -13.54 -0.72
CA VAL A 279 -5.39 -14.25 -1.90
C VAL A 279 -4.11 -13.58 -2.37
N SER A 280 -3.00 -14.32 -2.37
CA SER A 280 -1.73 -13.88 -2.95
C SER A 280 -1.63 -14.29 -4.41
N CYS A 281 -1.32 -13.33 -5.26
CA CYS A 281 -1.33 -13.48 -6.70
C CYS A 281 -0.02 -13.03 -7.36
N ASN A 282 0.29 -13.62 -8.51
CA ASN A 282 1.42 -13.24 -9.35
C ASN A 282 0.94 -12.93 -10.79
N ARG A 283 1.04 -11.66 -11.20
CA ARG A 283 0.63 -11.18 -12.52
C ARG A 283 1.34 -11.90 -13.67
N LYS A 284 2.64 -12.24 -13.52
CA LYS A 284 3.46 -12.79 -14.61
C LYS A 284 3.28 -14.30 -14.84
N ALA A 285 2.43 -14.98 -14.07
CA ALA A 285 2.19 -16.40 -14.26
C ALA A 285 1.47 -16.67 -15.59
N LYS A 286 1.79 -17.79 -16.25
CA LYS A 286 1.33 -18.09 -17.61
C LYS A 286 -0.15 -18.47 -17.65
N THR A 287 -0.62 -19.22 -16.66
CA THR A 287 -2.01 -19.67 -16.57
C THR A 287 -2.77 -18.91 -15.46
N PRO A 288 -4.07 -18.63 -15.63
CA PRO A 288 -4.87 -17.98 -14.58
C PRO A 288 -4.86 -18.73 -13.24
N ALA A 289 -4.79 -20.06 -13.27
CA ALA A 289 -4.67 -20.91 -12.09
C ALA A 289 -3.35 -20.70 -11.34
N GLU A 290 -2.23 -20.55 -12.06
CA GLU A 290 -0.91 -20.28 -11.47
C GLU A 290 -0.77 -18.84 -10.97
N LYS A 291 -1.58 -17.91 -11.50
CA LYS A 291 -1.63 -16.54 -10.97
C LYS A 291 -2.09 -16.52 -9.52
N ILE A 292 -2.90 -17.48 -9.07
CA ILE A 292 -3.27 -17.64 -7.66
C ILE A 292 -2.21 -18.53 -6.99
N VAL A 293 -1.34 -17.89 -6.19
CA VAL A 293 -0.19 -18.54 -5.56
C VAL A 293 -0.60 -19.26 -4.28
N CYS A 294 -1.19 -18.55 -3.34
CA CYS A 294 -1.65 -19.09 -2.06
C CYS A 294 -2.75 -18.24 -1.44
N THR A 295 -3.41 -18.81 -0.43
CA THR A 295 -4.45 -18.14 0.36
C THR A 295 -4.05 -18.14 1.83
N TYR A 296 -4.28 -17.03 2.52
CA TYR A 296 -4.15 -16.92 3.97
C TYR A 296 -5.54 -16.89 4.57
N SER A 297 -5.82 -17.84 5.46
CA SER A 297 -7.09 -17.96 6.17
C SER A 297 -6.92 -17.62 7.63
N GLY A 298 -7.76 -16.73 8.16
CA GLY A 298 -7.79 -16.48 9.60
C GLY A 298 -8.81 -15.46 10.06
N HIS A 299 -9.22 -14.54 9.19
CA HIS A 299 -10.30 -13.61 9.48
C HIS A 299 -11.66 -14.26 9.29
N HIS A 300 -12.65 -13.80 10.06
CA HIS A 300 -14.02 -14.33 9.99
C HIS A 300 -14.94 -13.47 9.12
N GLY A 301 -14.52 -12.25 8.79
CA GLY A 301 -15.32 -11.29 8.03
C GLY A 301 -14.50 -10.55 6.96
N PRO A 302 -15.12 -9.57 6.29
CA PRO A 302 -14.51 -8.84 5.18
C PRO A 302 -13.20 -8.14 5.58
N ILE A 303 -12.20 -8.26 4.71
CA ILE A 303 -10.91 -7.60 4.90
C ILE A 303 -10.97 -6.19 4.31
N TYR A 304 -11.21 -5.22 5.18
CA TYR A 304 -11.35 -3.81 4.80
C TYR A 304 -10.01 -3.15 4.44
N ALA A 305 -8.93 -3.50 5.15
CA ALA A 305 -7.59 -2.99 4.85
C ALA A 305 -6.58 -4.12 4.72
N LEU A 306 -5.72 -3.98 3.72
CA LEU A 306 -4.61 -4.86 3.43
C LEU A 306 -3.45 -3.97 3.00
N GLN A 307 -2.34 -4.00 3.73
CA GLN A 307 -1.17 -3.18 3.40
C GLN A 307 0.12 -3.90 3.80
N ARG A 308 1.12 -3.90 2.92
CA ARG A 308 2.46 -4.40 3.25
C ARG A 308 3.19 -3.39 4.13
N ASN A 309 4.06 -3.89 5.01
CA ASN A 309 4.94 -3.01 5.75
C ASN A 309 5.91 -2.32 4.76
N PRO A 310 5.97 -0.98 4.72
CA PRO A 310 6.77 -0.25 3.74
C PRO A 310 8.28 -0.56 3.77
N LEU A 311 8.82 -0.86 4.96
CA LEU A 311 10.24 -1.23 5.11
C LEU A 311 10.47 -2.74 5.06
N PHE A 312 9.46 -3.56 5.35
CA PHE A 312 9.53 -5.02 5.38
C PHE A 312 8.43 -5.66 4.53
N PRO A 313 8.54 -5.66 3.18
CA PRO A 313 7.45 -6.10 2.29
C PRO A 313 6.97 -7.55 2.47
N LYS A 314 7.79 -8.40 3.10
CA LYS A 314 7.42 -9.78 3.48
C LYS A 314 6.32 -9.84 4.54
N ASN A 315 6.22 -8.82 5.38
CA ASN A 315 5.21 -8.74 6.43
C ASN A 315 4.10 -7.80 5.98
N PHE A 316 2.84 -8.19 6.22
CA PHE A 316 1.69 -7.39 5.83
C PHE A 316 0.64 -7.34 6.94
N LEU A 317 -0.05 -6.21 7.01
CA LEU A 317 -1.15 -5.96 7.92
C LEU A 317 -2.46 -6.22 7.19
N THR A 318 -3.38 -6.82 7.93
CA THR A 318 -4.78 -6.97 7.56
C THR A 318 -5.64 -6.41 8.67
N VAL A 319 -6.69 -5.70 8.30
CA VAL A 319 -7.71 -5.21 9.22
C VAL A 319 -9.05 -5.73 8.73
N ALA A 320 -9.66 -6.55 9.58
CA ALA A 320 -10.96 -7.16 9.34
C ALA A 320 -11.67 -7.35 10.68
N ASP A 321 -12.94 -7.74 10.63
CA ASP A 321 -13.72 -8.17 11.79
C ASP A 321 -13.63 -7.23 13.02
N TRP A 322 -12.94 -7.66 14.06
CA TRP A 322 -12.64 -6.91 15.29
C TRP A 322 -11.13 -6.96 15.63
N THR A 323 -10.31 -7.43 14.69
CA THR A 323 -8.88 -7.68 14.93
C THR A 323 -8.01 -7.15 13.78
N ALA A 324 -6.87 -6.57 14.16
CA ALA A 324 -5.80 -6.26 13.23
C ALA A 324 -4.76 -7.38 13.33
N ARG A 325 -4.43 -8.02 12.21
CA ARG A 325 -3.48 -9.13 12.15
C ARG A 325 -2.30 -8.81 11.27
N ILE A 326 -1.11 -9.14 11.77
CA ILE A 326 0.14 -9.06 11.04
C ILE A 326 0.52 -10.47 10.60
N TRP A 327 0.86 -10.60 9.33
CA TRP A 327 1.20 -11.84 8.67
C TRP A 327 2.61 -11.77 8.12
N SER A 328 3.23 -12.93 7.98
CA SER A 328 4.47 -13.11 7.22
C SER A 328 4.14 -13.90 5.96
N GLU A 329 4.64 -13.47 4.80
CA GLU A 329 4.42 -14.17 3.52
C GLU A 329 4.89 -15.64 3.57
N ASP A 330 5.87 -15.93 4.44
CA ASP A 330 6.46 -17.25 4.64
C ASP A 330 5.52 -18.24 5.37
N ILE A 331 4.52 -17.75 6.13
CA ILE A 331 3.59 -18.56 6.93
C ILE A 331 2.17 -18.41 6.38
N LYS A 332 1.56 -19.51 5.94
CA LYS A 332 0.26 -19.49 5.23
C LYS A 332 -0.93 -19.84 6.12
N GLU A 333 -0.72 -20.66 7.14
CA GLU A 333 -1.79 -21.21 7.98
C GLU A 333 -2.16 -20.27 9.16
N SER A 334 -1.22 -19.44 9.63
CA SER A 334 -1.43 -18.56 10.80
C SER A 334 -0.82 -17.17 10.61
N SER A 335 -1.37 -16.20 11.36
CA SER A 335 -0.82 -14.86 11.52
C SER A 335 0.26 -14.86 12.59
N ILE A 336 1.33 -14.08 12.41
CA ILE A 336 2.44 -14.01 13.37
C ILE A 336 2.08 -13.23 14.64
N MET A 337 1.25 -12.20 14.51
CA MET A 337 0.81 -11.35 15.61
C MET A 337 -0.59 -10.82 15.31
N TRP A 338 -1.38 -10.57 16.35
CA TRP A 338 -2.70 -9.95 16.22
C TRP A 338 -3.05 -9.13 17.44
N THR A 339 -3.90 -8.12 17.26
CA THR A 339 -4.42 -7.30 18.35
C THR A 339 -5.51 -8.04 19.12
N LYS A 340 -5.76 -7.60 20.35
CA LYS A 340 -6.93 -8.06 21.11
C LYS A 340 -8.23 -7.79 20.35
N TYR A 341 -9.28 -8.56 20.68
CA TYR A 341 -10.62 -8.30 20.19
C TYR A 341 -11.11 -6.94 20.68
N HIS A 342 -11.45 -6.07 19.73
CA HIS A 342 -12.05 -4.77 20.03
C HIS A 342 -13.57 -4.89 20.21
N MET A 343 -14.14 -3.98 20.98
CA MET A 343 -15.60 -3.90 21.17
C MET A 343 -16.31 -3.36 19.93
N ALA A 344 -15.67 -2.43 19.21
CA ALA A 344 -16.15 -1.89 17.96
C ALA A 344 -15.40 -2.52 16.77
N HIS A 345 -16.09 -2.63 15.63
CA HIS A 345 -15.50 -3.11 14.38
C HIS A 345 -14.38 -2.21 13.90
N LEU A 346 -13.34 -2.82 13.32
CA LEU A 346 -12.28 -2.10 12.65
C LEU A 346 -12.64 -1.92 11.17
N LEU A 347 -12.52 -0.68 10.67
CA LEU A 347 -13.00 -0.30 9.33
C LEU A 347 -11.86 -0.01 8.34
N ASP A 348 -10.71 0.47 8.80
CA ASP A 348 -9.53 0.68 7.96
C ASP A 348 -8.27 0.67 8.84
N GLY A 349 -7.11 0.52 8.24
CA GLY A 349 -5.84 0.65 8.92
C GLY A 349 -4.66 0.72 7.96
N CYS A 350 -3.57 1.29 8.44
CA CYS A 350 -2.39 1.49 7.63
C CYS A 350 -1.10 1.51 8.44
N TRP A 351 -0.01 1.08 7.82
CA TRP A 351 1.34 1.21 8.38
C TRP A 351 1.82 2.67 8.33
N SER A 352 2.69 3.03 9.27
CA SER A 352 3.51 4.22 9.13
C SER A 352 4.54 4.00 7.99
N PRO A 353 4.70 4.95 7.07
CA PRO A 353 5.70 4.87 6.00
C PRO A 353 7.14 5.05 6.52
N VAL A 354 7.31 5.72 7.66
CA VAL A 354 8.62 6.06 8.23
C VAL A 354 9.03 5.06 9.31
N ARG A 355 8.12 4.73 10.24
CA ARG A 355 8.41 3.83 11.37
C ARG A 355 7.85 2.43 11.11
N PRO A 356 8.68 1.37 11.03
CA PRO A 356 8.21 0.03 10.72
C PRO A 356 7.43 -0.65 11.85
N SER A 357 7.55 -0.19 13.10
CA SER A 357 6.83 -0.77 14.25
C SER A 357 5.41 -0.20 14.42
N VAL A 358 5.12 0.94 13.77
CA VAL A 358 3.92 1.73 14.02
C VAL A 358 2.86 1.48 12.95
N PHE A 359 1.65 1.17 13.39
CA PHE A 359 0.48 1.13 12.52
C PHE A 359 -0.73 1.77 13.18
N PHE A 360 -1.70 2.13 12.35
CA PHE A 360 -2.90 2.85 12.73
C PHE A 360 -4.13 2.02 12.39
N THR A 361 -5.14 2.08 13.26
CA THR A 361 -6.43 1.42 13.02
C THR A 361 -7.56 2.37 13.37
N VAL A 362 -8.62 2.39 12.57
CA VAL A 362 -9.83 3.16 12.83
C VAL A 362 -11.02 2.25 13.11
N LYS A 363 -11.87 2.69 14.03
CA LYS A 363 -13.04 1.95 14.50
C LYS A 363 -14.35 2.59 14.04
N MET A 364 -15.39 1.77 14.05
CA MET A 364 -16.78 2.20 13.83
C MET A 364 -17.31 3.15 14.92
N ASP A 365 -16.70 3.17 16.10
CA ASP A 365 -17.06 4.12 17.15
C ASP A 365 -16.38 5.48 16.98
N GLY A 366 -15.61 5.73 15.92
CA GLY A 366 -14.95 7.01 15.72
C GLY A 366 -13.61 7.19 16.44
N THR A 367 -13.08 6.09 16.99
CA THR A 367 -11.78 6.08 17.67
C THR A 367 -10.66 5.71 16.69
N LEU A 368 -9.57 6.46 16.77
CA LEU A 368 -8.28 6.17 16.16
C LEU A 368 -7.35 5.54 17.19
N ASP A 369 -6.83 4.36 16.89
CA ASP A 369 -5.80 3.71 17.70
C ASP A 369 -4.46 3.76 16.96
N VAL A 370 -3.42 4.16 17.69
CA VAL A 370 -2.02 4.09 17.27
C VAL A 370 -1.35 2.94 18.01
N TRP A 371 -0.76 2.03 17.26
CA TRP A 371 -0.05 0.86 17.76
C TRP A 371 1.44 1.02 17.52
N ASP A 372 2.25 0.71 18.53
CA ASP A 372 3.68 0.52 18.40
C ASP A 372 4.02 -0.87 18.95
N ILE A 373 4.28 -1.80 18.04
CA ILE A 373 4.50 -3.23 18.38
C ILE A 373 5.77 -3.47 19.21
N LEU A 374 6.72 -2.54 19.20
CA LEU A 374 7.91 -2.63 20.03
C LEU A 374 7.65 -2.16 21.46
N PHE A 375 6.73 -1.21 21.63
CA PHE A 375 6.41 -0.64 22.94
C PHE A 375 5.30 -1.43 23.66
N LYS A 376 4.14 -1.63 23.00
CA LYS A 376 2.99 -2.34 23.55
C LYS A 376 2.35 -3.24 22.49
N GLN A 377 2.29 -4.54 22.77
CA GLN A 377 1.73 -5.53 21.85
C GLN A 377 0.23 -5.80 22.10
N ASN A 378 -0.22 -5.80 23.36
CA ASN A 378 -1.59 -6.18 23.72
C ASN A 378 -2.59 -5.02 23.62
N ASP A 379 -2.12 -3.80 23.85
CA ASP A 379 -2.94 -2.59 23.93
C ASP A 379 -2.38 -1.50 23.00
N PRO A 380 -3.25 -0.66 22.42
CA PRO A 380 -2.81 0.48 21.63
C PRO A 380 -1.97 1.42 22.51
N THR A 381 -0.95 2.02 21.90
CA THR A 381 -0.08 2.99 22.59
C THR A 381 -0.85 4.29 22.85
N LEU A 382 -1.67 4.70 21.89
CA LEU A 382 -2.52 5.87 21.98
C LEU A 382 -3.88 5.54 21.38
N SER A 383 -4.96 5.91 22.08
CA SER A 383 -6.34 5.74 21.60
C SER A 383 -7.03 7.09 21.71
N LEU A 384 -7.51 7.61 20.59
CA LEU A 384 -8.06 8.96 20.47
C LEU A 384 -9.45 8.91 19.86
N LYS A 385 -10.43 9.42 20.60
CA LYS A 385 -11.79 9.64 20.09
C LYS A 385 -11.78 10.88 19.21
N VAL A 386 -11.83 10.70 17.90
CA VAL A 386 -11.77 11.80 16.92
C VAL A 386 -13.16 12.38 16.68
N CYS A 387 -14.16 11.52 16.57
CA CYS A 387 -15.56 11.87 16.37
C CYS A 387 -16.47 10.84 17.03
N ASP A 388 -17.75 11.17 17.13
CA ASP A 388 -18.76 10.25 17.66
C ASP A 388 -19.31 9.28 16.61
N GLU A 389 -19.07 9.54 15.32
CA GLU A 389 -19.49 8.68 14.22
C GLU A 389 -18.37 7.74 13.73
N ALA A 390 -18.72 6.78 12.89
CA ALA A 390 -17.78 5.82 12.32
C ALA A 390 -16.72 6.46 11.43
N LEU A 391 -15.45 6.07 11.64
CA LEU A 391 -14.34 6.42 10.77
C LEU A 391 -14.14 5.35 9.70
N TYR A 392 -14.28 5.72 8.42
CA TYR A 392 -14.22 4.78 7.29
C TYR A 392 -12.86 4.64 6.66
N SER A 393 -12.05 5.71 6.63
CA SER A 393 -10.72 5.63 6.04
C SER A 393 -9.69 6.44 6.80
N ILE A 394 -8.47 5.90 6.82
CA ILE A 394 -7.27 6.53 7.35
C ILE A 394 -6.14 6.53 6.32
N ARG A 395 -5.46 7.67 6.15
CA ARG A 395 -4.24 7.76 5.33
C ARG A 395 -3.18 8.57 6.04
N VAL A 396 -1.95 8.12 5.95
CA VAL A 396 -0.78 8.78 6.53
C VAL A 396 0.01 9.44 5.41
N GLN A 397 0.54 10.63 5.67
CA GLN A 397 1.44 11.30 4.76
C GLN A 397 2.74 10.50 4.59
N ASP A 398 3.38 10.56 3.42
CA ASP A 398 4.65 9.85 3.15
C ASP A 398 5.78 10.16 4.16
N ASN A 399 5.76 11.35 4.80
CA ASN A 399 6.70 11.73 5.87
C ASN A 399 6.29 11.24 7.28
N GLY A 400 5.14 10.59 7.44
CA GLY A 400 4.62 10.06 8.70
C GLY A 400 4.03 11.06 9.70
N ARG A 401 4.17 12.38 9.48
CA ARG A 401 3.79 13.40 10.49
C ARG A 401 2.30 13.71 10.53
N PHE A 402 1.67 13.77 9.37
CA PHE A 402 0.23 14.06 9.27
C PHE A 402 -0.57 12.80 8.91
N LEU A 403 -1.74 12.67 9.50
CA LEU A 403 -2.72 11.64 9.17
C LEU A 403 -4.07 12.28 8.88
N GLY A 404 -4.79 11.73 7.91
CA GLY A 404 -6.16 12.11 7.57
C GLY A 404 -7.11 10.97 7.91
N CYS A 405 -8.15 11.27 8.69
CA CYS A 405 -9.25 10.35 9.00
C CYS A 405 -10.55 10.87 8.43
N SER A 406 -11.37 9.99 7.86
CA SER A 406 -12.67 10.35 7.28
C SER A 406 -13.81 9.70 8.05
N SER A 407 -14.83 10.50 8.39
CA SER A 407 -16.05 10.08 9.08
C SER A 407 -17.18 9.81 8.09
N GLN A 408 -18.14 8.99 8.51
CA GLN A 408 -19.40 8.69 7.82
C GLN A 408 -20.16 9.93 7.31
N LEU A 409 -20.08 11.05 8.03
CA LEU A 409 -20.79 12.28 7.65
C LEU A 409 -20.06 13.10 6.55
N GLY A 410 -18.96 12.58 6.00
CA GLY A 410 -18.16 13.30 5.00
C GLY A 410 -17.21 14.34 5.58
N THR A 411 -16.99 14.28 6.90
CA THR A 411 -15.97 15.10 7.58
C THR A 411 -14.62 14.41 7.47
N THR A 412 -13.61 15.10 6.95
CA THR A 412 -12.21 14.62 6.95
C THR A 412 -11.39 15.42 7.94
N THR A 413 -10.91 14.78 8.99
CA THR A 413 -10.09 15.38 10.03
C THR A 413 -8.61 15.14 9.74
N LEU A 414 -7.84 16.23 9.65
CA LEU A 414 -6.39 16.22 9.54
C LEU A 414 -5.78 16.35 10.93
N MET A 415 -4.92 15.39 11.29
CA MET A 415 -4.23 15.34 12.57
C MET A 415 -2.72 15.30 12.38
N GLU A 416 -2.02 15.90 13.33
CA GLU A 416 -0.57 15.82 13.49
C GLU A 416 -0.23 14.86 14.62
N ILE A 417 0.74 13.99 14.39
CA ILE A 417 1.23 13.03 15.38
C ILE A 417 2.52 13.60 16.01
N SER A 418 2.70 13.37 17.31
CA SER A 418 3.92 13.69 18.05
C SER A 418 5.17 13.09 17.41
N ALA A 419 6.31 13.79 17.54
CA ALA A 419 7.59 13.39 16.97
C ALA A 419 7.95 11.92 17.29
N GLY A 420 7.76 11.49 18.54
CA GLY A 420 8.06 10.12 18.98
C GLY A 420 7.38 9.02 18.18
N LEU A 421 6.26 9.28 17.51
CA LEU A 421 5.53 8.30 16.69
C LEU A 421 5.80 8.43 15.18
N CYS A 422 6.42 9.52 14.72
CA CYS A 422 6.74 9.73 13.31
C CYS A 422 8.26 9.68 13.01
N THR A 423 9.13 9.90 13.99
CA THR A 423 10.58 9.86 13.82
C THR A 423 11.13 8.46 14.06
N LEU A 424 11.85 7.91 13.08
CA LEU A 424 12.51 6.61 13.21
C LEU A 424 13.60 6.64 14.29
N GLN A 425 13.51 5.75 15.28
CA GLN A 425 14.50 5.66 16.35
C GLN A 425 15.75 4.89 15.91
N LYS A 426 16.90 5.19 16.54
CA LYS A 426 18.16 4.45 16.33
C LYS A 426 17.92 2.96 16.67
N ASN A 427 18.35 2.04 15.80
CA ASN A 427 18.18 0.57 15.91
C ASN A 427 16.75 0.00 15.79
N GLU A 428 15.71 0.81 15.65
CA GLU A 428 14.32 0.35 15.60
C GLU A 428 14.09 -0.68 14.48
N LYS A 429 14.67 -0.44 13.29
CA LYS A 429 14.59 -1.36 12.16
C LYS A 429 15.18 -2.73 12.48
N ALA A 430 16.31 -2.78 13.19
CA ALA A 430 16.94 -4.05 13.56
C ALA A 430 16.07 -4.83 14.56
N LEU A 431 15.53 -4.13 15.57
CA LEU A 431 14.64 -4.73 16.58
C LEU A 431 13.35 -5.28 15.97
N VAL A 432 12.71 -4.54 15.06
CA VAL A 432 11.52 -5.02 14.35
C VAL A 432 11.84 -6.23 13.48
N SER A 433 12.99 -6.22 12.79
CA SER A 433 13.44 -7.36 11.97
C SER A 433 13.61 -8.61 12.83
N GLU A 434 14.34 -8.51 13.95
CA GLU A 434 14.55 -9.62 14.87
C GLU A 434 13.23 -10.13 15.46
N MET A 435 12.32 -9.22 15.82
CA MET A 435 11.01 -9.58 16.33
C MET A 435 10.17 -10.36 15.29
N PHE A 436 10.11 -9.88 14.04
CA PHE A 436 9.39 -10.59 12.98
C PHE A 436 10.01 -11.95 12.67
N GLU A 437 11.34 -12.06 12.66
CA GLU A 437 12.02 -13.35 12.47
C GLU A 437 11.74 -14.32 13.62
N ARG A 438 11.74 -13.83 14.87
CA ARG A 438 11.42 -14.61 16.06
C ARG A 438 10.00 -15.15 16.02
N GLU A 439 9.01 -14.30 15.75
CA GLU A 439 7.60 -14.73 15.70
C GLU A 439 7.34 -15.65 14.49
N THR A 440 7.95 -15.36 13.33
CA THR A 440 7.87 -16.26 12.16
C THR A 440 8.45 -17.64 12.47
N LYS A 441 9.59 -17.71 13.15
CA LYS A 441 10.21 -18.98 13.56
C LYS A 441 9.34 -19.73 14.57
N ARG A 442 8.75 -19.02 15.53
CA ARG A 442 7.83 -19.57 16.52
C ARG A 442 6.62 -20.20 15.83
N GLU A 443 5.95 -19.48 14.94
CA GLU A 443 4.79 -19.98 14.20
C GLU A 443 5.14 -21.18 13.32
N LYS A 444 6.30 -21.15 12.66
CA LYS A 444 6.79 -22.29 11.87
C LYS A 444 6.96 -23.57 12.70
N ILE A 445 7.44 -23.45 13.94
CA ILE A 445 7.58 -24.59 14.87
C ILE A 445 6.20 -25.09 15.29
N LEU A 446 5.26 -24.20 15.58
CA LEU A 446 3.88 -24.55 15.94
C LEU A 446 3.16 -25.24 14.79
N GLU A 447 3.28 -24.73 13.57
CA GLU A 447 2.72 -25.32 12.35
C GLU A 447 3.26 -26.75 12.14
N ALA A 448 4.58 -26.95 12.27
CA ALA A 448 5.20 -28.26 12.18
C ALA A 448 4.65 -29.23 13.24
N ARG A 449 4.49 -28.77 14.49
CA ARG A 449 3.92 -29.56 15.58
C ARG A 449 2.45 -29.90 15.37
N HIS A 450 1.65 -28.96 14.87
CA HIS A 450 0.25 -29.20 14.54
C HIS A 450 0.11 -30.22 13.40
N ARG A 451 1.01 -30.16 12.40
CA ARG A 451 1.05 -31.15 11.32
C ARG A 451 1.41 -32.54 11.83
N GLU A 452 2.38 -32.65 12.73
CA GLU A 452 2.75 -33.91 13.38
C GLU A 452 1.59 -34.48 14.22
N MET A 453 0.90 -33.64 14.99
CA MET A 453 -0.26 -34.05 15.79
C MET A 453 -1.39 -34.59 14.91
N ARG A 454 -1.72 -33.90 13.80
CA ARG A 454 -2.73 -34.36 12.83
C ARG A 454 -2.34 -35.69 12.18
N LEU A 455 -1.06 -35.91 11.88
CA LEU A 455 -0.57 -37.18 11.33
C LEU A 455 -0.69 -38.31 12.36
N LYS A 456 -0.35 -38.04 13.62
CA LYS A 456 -0.46 -39.01 14.72
C LYS A 456 -1.92 -39.37 15.04
N GLU A 457 -2.83 -38.40 14.96
CA GLU A 457 -4.27 -38.66 15.08
C GLU A 457 -4.79 -39.52 13.94
N ARG A 458 -4.38 -39.24 12.69
CA ARG A 458 -4.72 -40.07 11.53
C ARG A 458 -4.20 -41.49 11.68
N SER A 459 -2.92 -41.67 12.03
CA SER A 459 -2.36 -43.00 12.24
C SER A 459 -3.05 -43.75 13.38
N ARG A 460 -3.45 -43.05 14.46
CA ARG A 460 -4.23 -43.64 15.55
C ARG A 460 -5.63 -44.05 15.09
N SER A 461 -6.28 -43.24 14.24
CA SER A 461 -7.60 -43.56 13.68
C SER A 461 -7.55 -44.69 12.65
N GLU A 462 -6.45 -44.81 11.90
CA GLU A 462 -6.20 -45.93 10.98
C GLU A 462 -5.91 -47.20 11.76
N GLN A 463 -5.10 -47.12 12.82
CA GLN A 463 -4.82 -48.24 13.72
C GLN A 463 -6.10 -48.72 14.42
N SER A 464 -6.97 -47.82 14.90
CA SER A 464 -8.26 -48.24 15.48
C SER A 464 -9.18 -48.89 14.45
N ARG A 465 -9.17 -48.43 13.19
CA ARG A 465 -9.94 -49.07 12.10
C ARG A 465 -9.38 -50.43 11.71
N GLU A 466 -8.06 -50.62 11.74
CA GLU A 466 -7.43 -51.92 11.49
C GLU A 466 -7.68 -52.89 12.65
N ASP A 467 -7.70 -52.42 13.90
CA ASP A 467 -8.03 -53.24 15.06
C ASP A 467 -9.52 -53.65 15.03
N GLU A 468 -10.45 -52.74 14.70
CA GLU A 468 -11.87 -53.07 14.45
C GLU A 468 -12.03 -54.06 13.27
N GLY A 469 -11.23 -53.91 12.21
CA GLY A 469 -11.24 -54.83 11.06
C GLY A 469 -10.70 -56.22 11.38
N LYS A 470 -9.71 -56.33 12.28
CA LYS A 470 -9.16 -57.62 12.74
C LYS A 470 -10.07 -58.32 13.76
N GLU A 471 -10.82 -57.57 14.58
CA GLU A 471 -11.90 -58.14 15.39
C GLU A 471 -13.03 -58.70 14.50
N ALA A 472 -13.39 -58.01 13.41
CA ALA A 472 -14.43 -58.48 12.48
C ALA A 472 -14.05 -59.72 11.65
N ASP A 473 -12.77 -59.90 11.28
CA ASP A 473 -12.29 -61.10 10.57
C ASP A 473 -12.02 -62.30 11.51
N GLY A 474 -12.02 -62.06 12.84
CA GLY A 474 -11.81 -63.07 13.89
C GLY A 474 -13.06 -63.50 14.66
N GLU A 475 -14.23 -62.93 14.36
CA GLU A 475 -15.49 -63.31 15.01
C GLU A 475 -15.97 -64.68 14.50
N GLU A 476 -15.85 -65.72 15.35
CA GLU A 476 -16.71 -66.90 15.27
C GLU A 476 -18.16 -66.43 15.07
N SER A 477 -18.83 -66.94 14.03
CA SER A 477 -20.18 -66.51 13.65
C SER A 477 -21.09 -66.49 14.88
N ALA A 478 -21.95 -65.48 15.03
CA ALA A 478 -22.89 -65.37 16.15
C ALA A 478 -23.70 -66.67 16.39
N ALA A 479 -23.90 -67.48 15.35
CA ALA A 479 -24.52 -68.80 15.44
C ALA A 479 -23.66 -69.84 16.21
N GLU A 480 -22.33 -69.82 16.06
CA GLU A 480 -21.41 -70.71 16.78
C GLU A 480 -21.29 -70.34 18.26
N LEU A 481 -21.30 -69.03 18.57
CA LEU A 481 -21.32 -68.54 19.95
C LEU A 481 -22.60 -68.94 20.68
N VAL A 482 -23.76 -68.83 20.02
CA VAL A 482 -25.05 -69.30 20.57
C VAL A 482 -25.05 -70.82 20.75
N ALA A 483 -24.55 -71.59 19.77
CA ALA A 483 -24.48 -73.05 19.88
C ALA A 483 -23.50 -73.55 20.97
N ARG A 484 -22.47 -72.77 21.31
CA ARG A 484 -21.58 -73.05 22.45
C ARG A 484 -22.28 -72.73 23.76
N ALA A 485 -22.93 -71.58 23.87
CA ALA A 485 -23.67 -71.17 25.07
C ALA A 485 -24.85 -72.10 25.38
N GLU A 486 -25.59 -72.57 24.35
CA GLU A 486 -26.66 -73.54 24.53
C GLU A 486 -26.13 -74.87 25.08
N ARG A 487 -25.01 -75.39 24.55
CA ARG A 487 -24.39 -76.62 25.06
C ARG A 487 -23.96 -76.49 26.52
N GLU A 488 -23.27 -75.41 26.86
CA GLU A 488 -22.85 -75.16 28.25
C GLU A 488 -24.06 -75.02 29.19
N PHE A 489 -25.13 -74.35 28.75
CA PHE A 489 -26.36 -74.21 29.53
C PHE A 489 -27.02 -75.57 29.80
N PHE A 490 -27.16 -76.42 28.79
CA PHE A 490 -27.77 -77.74 28.97
C PHE A 490 -26.91 -78.68 29.80
N ASP A 491 -25.57 -78.62 29.67
CA ASP A 491 -24.66 -79.40 30.51
C ASP A 491 -24.78 -79.01 32.00
N ILE A 492 -24.90 -77.71 32.31
CA ILE A 492 -25.12 -77.22 33.67
C ILE A 492 -26.48 -77.68 34.19
N MET A 493 -27.54 -77.55 33.39
CA MET A 493 -28.89 -77.98 33.78
C MET A 493 -28.98 -79.49 34.03
N GLU A 494 -28.31 -80.32 33.24
CA GLU A 494 -28.23 -81.76 33.47
C GLU A 494 -27.46 -82.10 34.75
N ALA A 495 -26.37 -81.38 35.03
CA ALA A 495 -25.62 -81.55 36.27
C ALA A 495 -26.45 -81.18 37.50
N GLU A 496 -27.20 -80.08 37.44
CA GLU A 496 -28.10 -79.64 38.52
C GLU A 496 -29.24 -80.65 38.74
N LYS A 497 -29.84 -81.16 37.66
CA LYS A 497 -30.93 -82.16 37.74
C LYS A 497 -30.45 -83.49 38.32
N LYS A 498 -29.24 -83.95 37.98
CA LYS A 498 -28.61 -85.13 38.59
C LYS A 498 -28.31 -84.91 40.08
N LYS A 499 -27.98 -83.67 40.47
CA LYS A 499 -27.76 -83.31 41.87
C LYS A 499 -29.07 -83.34 42.66
N GLU A 500 -30.16 -82.78 42.12
CA GLU A 500 -31.49 -82.85 42.73
C GLU A 500 -32.03 -84.30 42.81
N GLU A 501 -31.79 -85.15 41.81
CA GLU A 501 -32.15 -86.56 41.88
C GLU A 501 -31.40 -87.28 43.00
N LYS A 502 -30.09 -87.06 43.13
CA LYS A 502 -29.31 -87.60 44.24
C LYS A 502 -29.82 -87.10 45.59
N GLU A 503 -30.14 -85.82 45.71
CA GLU A 503 -30.69 -85.23 46.94
C GLU A 503 -32.05 -85.84 47.29
N ARG A 504 -32.95 -86.03 46.31
CA ARG A 504 -34.23 -86.72 46.52
C ARG A 504 -34.08 -88.18 46.91
N ASP A 505 -33.11 -88.90 46.34
CA ASP A 505 -32.86 -90.29 46.70
C ASP A 505 -32.27 -90.40 48.13
N THR A 506 -31.36 -89.51 48.52
CA THR A 506 -30.91 -89.43 49.93
C THR A 506 -32.04 -89.11 50.90
N VAL A 507 -32.99 -88.24 50.53
CA VAL A 507 -34.15 -87.93 51.38
C VAL A 507 -35.11 -89.12 51.48
N LYS A 508 -35.30 -89.90 50.40
CA LYS A 508 -36.08 -91.15 50.45
C LYS A 508 -35.42 -92.23 51.30
N ASP A 509 -34.10 -92.38 51.23
CA ASP A 509 -33.37 -93.35 52.05
C ASP A 509 -33.42 -92.99 53.54
N VAL A 510 -33.43 -91.69 53.89
CA VAL A 510 -33.62 -91.22 55.27
C VAL A 510 -35.05 -91.46 55.77
N LEU A 511 -36.07 -91.31 54.91
CA LEU A 511 -37.49 -91.56 55.25
C LEU A 511 -37.89 -93.05 55.26
N LEU A 512 -37.03 -93.96 54.79
CA LEU A 512 -37.22 -95.41 54.87
C LEU A 512 -36.52 -96.05 56.10
N LEU A 513 -35.80 -95.25 56.89
CA LEU A 513 -35.09 -95.65 58.11
C LEU A 513 -35.75 -95.13 59.41
N GLU A 514 -36.90 -94.47 59.31
CA GLU A 514 -37.89 -94.25 60.40
C GLU A 514 -39.13 -95.11 60.16
#